data_AF-A0AAD5WFL9-F1
#
_entry.id   AF-A0AAD5WFL9-F1
#
_cell.length_a   1.000
_cell.length_b   1.000
_cell.length_c   1.000
_cell.angle_alpha   90.00
_cell.angle_beta   90.00
_cell.angle_gamma   90.00
#
_symmetry.space_group_name_H-M   'P 1'
#
loop_
_entity.id
_entity.type
_entity.pdbx_description
1 polymer ?
#
loop_
_entity_poly.entity_id
_entity_poly.type
_entity_poly.pdbx_seq_one_letter_code
_entity_poly.pdbx_strand_id
1 'polypeptide(L)' 'MCMTGTNVAVPIPTNHTSISGTLMTTNIIMANWSRQMWQNVVNRAVRMLASGSFGMHFFSATATVGGN' A
#
# COMPACT_ATOMS: atom_id res chain seq x y z
N MET A 1 40.09 10.83 20.05
CA MET A 1 38.89 9.97 20.13
C MET A 1 37.72 10.75 19.58
N CYS A 2 37.29 10.47 18.35
CA CYS A 2 36.00 10.93 17.84
C CYS A 2 35.17 9.69 17.56
N MET A 3 34.19 9.41 18.41
CA MET A 3 33.14 8.46 18.08
C MET A 3 32.20 9.15 17.10
N THR A 4 32.51 9.07 15.81
CA THR A 4 31.50 9.26 14.77
C THR A 4 30.51 8.11 14.89
N GLY A 5 29.49 8.31 15.73
CA GLY A 5 28.35 7.41 15.79
C GLY A 5 27.69 7.41 14.43
N THR A 6 27.92 6.36 13.65
CA THR A 6 27.13 6.07 12.47
C THR A 6 25.71 5.81 12.95
N ASN A 7 24.84 6.83 12.84
CA ASN A 7 23.41 6.61 12.84
C ASN A 7 23.08 5.82 11.57
N VAL A 8 23.39 4.52 11.58
CA VAL A 8 22.95 3.59 10.56
C VAL A 8 21.45 3.53 10.74
N ALA A 9 20.70 4.25 9.91
CA ALA A 9 19.26 4.14 9.87
C ALA A 9 18.94 2.66 9.62
N VAL A 10 18.46 1.97 10.66
CA VAL A 10 18.06 0.57 10.54
C VAL A 10 16.88 0.55 9.55
N PRO A 11 16.96 -0.19 8.44
CA PRO A 11 15.85 -0.28 7.51
C PRO A 11 14.60 -0.76 8.23
N ILE A 12 13.46 -0.09 8.00
CA ILE A 12 12.19 -0.51 8.59
C ILE A 12 11.85 -1.90 8.03
N PRO A 13 11.61 -2.91 8.89
CA PRO A 13 11.21 -4.23 8.44
C PRO A 13 9.96 -4.21 7.54
N THR A 14 9.94 -5.05 6.50
CA THR A 14 8.89 -5.04 5.46
C THR A 14 7.49 -5.37 5.99
N ASN A 15 7.40 -6.11 7.09
CA ASN A 15 6.14 -6.38 7.79
C ASN A 15 5.54 -5.14 8.44
N HIS A 16 6.32 -4.07 8.65
CA HIS A 16 5.81 -2.78 9.16
C HIS A 16 5.43 -1.81 8.04
N THR A 17 5.78 -2.12 6.79
CA THR A 17 5.47 -1.30 5.60
C THR A 17 4.48 -1.98 4.67
N SER A 18 3.87 -3.08 5.08
CA SER A 18 2.90 -3.83 4.30
C SER A 18 1.61 -4.05 5.09
N ILE A 19 0.48 -3.98 4.38
CA ILE A 19 -0.86 -4.27 4.91
C ILE A 19 -1.50 -5.25 3.93
N SER A 20 -2.05 -6.34 4.45
CA SER A 20 -2.80 -7.32 3.68
C SER A 20 -4.14 -7.59 4.36
N GLY A 21 -5.13 -8.03 3.56
CA GLY A 21 -6.47 -8.29 4.06
C GLY A 21 -7.42 -8.67 2.93
N THR A 22 -8.68 -8.89 3.30
CA THR A 22 -9.76 -9.21 2.36
C THR A 22 -10.71 -8.04 2.23
N LEU A 23 -11.07 -7.72 0.98
CA LEU A 23 -12.11 -6.73 0.68
C LEU A 23 -13.42 -7.46 0.45
N MET A 24 -14.44 -7.15 1.26
CA MET A 24 -15.77 -7.70 1.12
C MET A 24 -16.69 -6.64 0.50
N THR A 25 -17.52 -7.06 -0.45
CA THR A 25 -18.54 -6.20 -1.06
C THR A 25 -19.89 -6.90 -1.02
N THR A 26 -20.95 -6.13 -0.81
CA THR A 26 -22.34 -6.58 -0.95
C THR A 26 -22.89 -6.29 -2.34
N ASN A 27 -22.18 -5.51 -3.15
CA ASN A 27 -22.59 -5.18 -4.49
C ASN A 27 -22.29 -6.34 -5.45
N ILE A 28 -23.35 -6.97 -5.98
CA ILE A 28 -23.24 -8.14 -6.86
C ILE A 28 -22.48 -7.86 -8.16
N ILE A 29 -22.52 -6.63 -8.66
CA ILE A 29 -21.78 -6.24 -9.88
C ILE A 29 -20.28 -6.24 -9.56
N MET A 30 -19.89 -5.62 -8.44
CA MET A 30 -18.49 -5.57 -7.99
C MET A 30 -17.95 -6.94 -7.59
N ALA A 31 -18.80 -7.83 -7.05
CA ALA A 31 -18.41 -9.20 -6.74
C ALA A 31 -18.01 -9.99 -8.00
N ASN A 32 -18.60 -9.67 -9.15
CA ASN A 32 -18.29 -10.27 -10.45
C ASN A 32 -17.20 -9.52 -11.23
N TRP A 33 -16.59 -8.48 -10.65
CA TRP A 33 -15.51 -7.75 -11.30
C TRP A 33 -14.26 -8.61 -11.44
N SER A 34 -13.58 -8.46 -12.58
CA SER A 34 -12.30 -9.12 -12.79
C SER A 34 -11.24 -8.56 -11.84
N ARG A 35 -10.15 -9.31 -11.67
CA ARG A 35 -8.99 -8.87 -10.89
C ARG A 35 -8.44 -7.52 -11.38
N GLN A 36 -8.45 -7.28 -12.68
CA GLN A 36 -7.99 -6.02 -13.27
C GLN A 36 -8.89 -4.84 -12.89
N MET A 37 -10.21 -5.04 -12.83
CA MET A 37 -11.16 -4.01 -12.38
C MET A 37 -10.92 -3.66 -10.91
N TRP A 38 -10.75 -4.67 -10.05
CA TRP A 38 -10.38 -4.45 -8.65
C TRP A 38 -9.01 -3.77 -8.51
N GLN A 39 -8.04 -4.16 -9.32
CA GLN A 39 -6.71 -3.54 -9.33
C GLN A 39 -6.81 -2.04 -9.65
N ASN A 40 -7.69 -1.62 -10.56
CA ASN A 40 -7.92 -0.20 -10.86
C ASN A 40 -8.45 0.58 -9.65
N VAL A 41 -9.34 -0.02 -8.85
CA VAL A 41 -9.86 0.59 -7.61
C VAL A 41 -8.75 0.78 -6.60
N VAL A 42 -7.98 -0.27 -6.30
CA VAL A 42 -6.93 -0.19 -5.28
C VAL A 42 -5.79 0.74 -5.72
N ASN A 43 -5.43 0.75 -7.02
CA ASN A 43 -4.49 1.73 -7.58
C ASN A 43 -4.98 3.16 -7.43
N ARG A 44 -6.29 3.40 -7.57
CA ARG A 44 -6.87 4.71 -7.32
C ARG A 44 -6.78 5.09 -5.84
N ALA A 45 -7.06 4.16 -4.92
CA ALA A 45 -6.92 4.41 -3.49
C ALA A 45 -5.49 4.81 -3.11
N VAL A 46 -4.48 4.09 -3.62
CA VAL A 46 -3.06 4.43 -3.42
C VAL A 46 -2.74 5.83 -3.95
N ARG A 47 -3.20 6.17 -5.17
CA ARG A 47 -2.99 7.51 -5.73
C ARG A 47 -3.62 8.62 -4.89
N MET A 48 -4.82 8.40 -4.36
CA MET A 48 -5.49 9.37 -3.49
C MET A 48 -4.75 9.56 -2.16
N LEU A 49 -4.15 8.49 -1.60
CA LEU A 49 -3.29 8.58 -0.42
C LEU A 49 -2.01 9.35 -0.72
N ALA A 50 -1.38 9.08 -1.87
CA ALA A 50 -0.16 9.74 -2.32
C ALA A 50 -0.35 11.22 -2.68
N SER A 51 -1.54 11.62 -3.15
CA SER A 51 -1.83 13.02 -3.49
C SER A 51 -2.49 13.83 -2.36
N GLY A 52 -2.88 13.18 -1.26
CA GLY A 52 -3.57 13.81 -0.13
C GLY A 52 -2.64 14.20 1.02
N SER A 53 -3.22 14.40 2.21
CA SER A 53 -2.50 14.77 3.44
C SER A 53 -1.43 13.75 3.86
N PHE A 54 -1.48 12.53 3.33
CA PHE A 54 -0.50 11.47 3.62
C PHE A 54 0.56 11.32 2.52
N GLY A 55 0.66 12.26 1.56
CA GLY A 55 1.47 12.08 0.36
C GLY A 55 2.93 11.68 0.60
N MET A 56 3.59 12.29 1.58
CA MET A 56 4.98 11.92 1.94
C MET A 56 5.12 10.49 2.45
N HIS A 57 4.08 9.93 3.07
CA HIS A 57 4.10 8.56 3.62
C HIS A 57 3.76 7.49 2.58
N PHE A 58 3.05 7.86 1.50
CA PHE A 58 2.56 6.93 0.48
C PHE A 58 3.11 7.21 -0.93
N PHE A 59 4.09 8.10 -1.08
CA PHE A 59 4.61 8.51 -2.40
C PHE A 59 5.12 7.32 -3.24
N SER A 60 5.68 6.31 -2.59
CA SER A 60 6.19 5.07 -3.20
C SER A 60 5.31 3.85 -2.92
N ALA A 61 4.13 4.05 -2.33
CA ALA A 61 3.23 2.96 -2.02
C ALA A 61 2.74 2.30 -3.31
N THR A 62 2.58 0.98 -3.26
CA THR A 62 2.00 0.18 -4.33
C THR A 62 1.00 -0.79 -3.73
N ALA A 63 0.05 -1.26 -4.53
CA ALA A 63 -0.93 -2.23 -4.09
C ALA A 63 -1.19 -3.28 -5.15
N THR A 64 -1.52 -4.48 -4.70
CA THR A 64 -1.80 -5.62 -5.56
C THR A 64 -3.07 -6.31 -5.07
N VAL A 65 -3.93 -6.70 -6.00
CA VAL A 65 -5.05 -7.59 -5.71
C VAL A 65 -4.53 -9.02 -5.86
N GLY A 66 -4.58 -9.82 -4.80
CA GLY A 66 -4.25 -11.25 -4.84
C GLY A 66 -5.35 -12.08 -5.50
N GLY A 67 -5.02 -13.31 -5.89
CA GLY A 67 -6.03 -14.37 -6.08
C GLY A 67 -6.15 -15.18 -4.78
N ASN A 68 -7.32 -15.79 -4.56
CA ASN A 68 -7.41 -16.92 -3.63
C ASN A 68 -6.81 -18.17 -4.28
#